data_AF-A0A9W8ZRG4-F1
#
_entry.id   AF-A0A9W8ZRG4-F1
#
_cell.length_a   1.000
_cell.length_b   1.000
_cell.length_c   1.000
_cell.angle_alpha   90.00
_cell.angle_beta   90.00
_cell.angle_gamma   90.00
#
_symmetry.space_group_name_H-M   'P 1'
#
loop_
_entity.id
_entity.type
_entity.pdbx_description
1 polymer ?
#
loop_
_entity_poly.entity_id
_entity_poly.type
_entity_poly.pdbx_seq_one_letter_code
_entity_poly.pdbx_strand_id
1 'polypeptide(L)'
;MSPVRRLPSETLSEIFKWCLPNDLPYAVRNPSQAPLIFTTICRAWRRTAINTPGLWNSLHVYLPPHLSGATCSRRINGFTTWLKRSGSLPLSIS
;
A
#
# COMPACT_ATOMS: atom_id res chain seq x y z
N MET A 1 21.14 -7.02 16.59
CA MET A 1 20.48 -6.63 15.32
C MET A 1 19.44 -7.68 14.96
N SER A 2 18.20 -7.30 14.63
CA SER A 2 17.16 -8.27 14.21
C SER A 2 17.49 -8.90 12.84
N PRO A 3 17.27 -10.22 12.65
CA PRO A 3 17.56 -10.93 11.39
C PRO A 3 16.91 -10.30 10.16
N VAL A 4 15.70 -9.76 10.31
CA VAL A 4 14.94 -9.16 9.19
C VAL A 4 15.63 -7.96 8.55
N ARG A 5 16.53 -7.28 9.28
CA ARG A 5 17.30 -6.15 8.76
C ARG A 5 18.48 -6.56 7.87
N ARG A 6 18.78 -7.86 7.79
CA ARG A 6 19.85 -8.41 6.94
C ARG A 6 19.31 -8.89 5.58
N LEU A 7 17.99 -8.95 5.41
CA LEU A 7 17.39 -9.33 4.13
C LEU A 7 17.63 -8.24 3.08
N PRO A 8 18.01 -8.61 1.85
CA PRO A 8 17.97 -7.69 0.71
C PRO A 8 16.57 -7.09 0.52
N SER A 9 16.50 -5.88 -0.05
CA SER A 9 15.24 -5.20 -0.33
C SER A 9 14.33 -6.01 -1.26
N GLU A 10 14.93 -6.74 -2.19
CA GLU A 10 14.27 -7.56 -3.21
C GLU A 10 13.61 -8.78 -2.56
N THR A 11 14.33 -9.47 -1.66
CA THR A 11 13.74 -10.60 -0.92
C THR A 11 12.60 -10.13 -0.03
N LEU A 12 12.77 -8.99 0.65
CA LEU A 12 11.72 -8.44 1.50
C LEU A 12 10.50 -7.98 0.69
N SER A 13 10.69 -7.44 -0.52
CA SER A 13 9.59 -7.04 -1.38
C SER A 13 8.82 -8.23 -1.96
N GLU A 14 9.49 -9.34 -2.29
CA GLU A 14 8.81 -10.59 -2.64
C GLU A 14 7.96 -11.11 -1.48
N ILE A 15 8.50 -11.12 -0.25
CA ILE A 15 7.74 -11.51 0.94
C ILE A 15 6.48 -10.64 1.09
N PHE A 16 6.59 -9.31 0.94
CA PHE A 16 5.44 -8.42 1.02
C PHE A 16 4.36 -8.74 -0.02
N LYS A 17 4.76 -9.10 -1.25
CA LYS A 17 3.82 -9.50 -2.30
C LYS A 17 3.06 -10.77 -1.95
N TRP A 18 3.73 -11.76 -1.35
CA TRP A 18 3.10 -12.98 -0.85
C TRP A 18 2.19 -12.77 0.37
N CYS A 19 2.37 -11.66 1.07
CA CYS A 19 1.54 -11.29 2.23
C CYS A 19 0.38 -10.35 1.89
N LEU A 20 0.08 -10.13 0.60
CA LEU A 20 -1.14 -9.42 0.22
C LEU A 20 -2.39 -10.26 0.57
N PRO A 21 -3.53 -9.63 0.91
CA PRO A 21 -4.76 -10.36 1.20
C PRO A 21 -5.21 -11.15 -0.04
N ASN A 22 -5.43 -12.46 0.12
CA ASN A 22 -5.91 -13.33 -0.97
C ASN A 22 -7.44 -13.39 -1.05
N ASP A 23 -8.11 -13.01 0.02
CA ASP A 23 -9.57 -12.98 0.18
C ASP A 23 -10.22 -11.72 -0.42
N LEU A 24 -9.42 -10.67 -0.67
CA LEU A 24 -9.87 -9.39 -1.21
C LEU A 24 -9.22 -9.13 -2.57
N PRO A 25 -9.99 -8.99 -3.66
CA PRO A 25 -9.42 -8.75 -4.99
C PRO A 25 -8.76 -7.37 -5.13
N TYR A 26 -9.06 -6.44 -4.23
CA TYR A 26 -8.52 -5.07 -4.22
C TYR A 26 -8.05 -4.69 -2.84
N ALA A 27 -6.91 -4.02 -2.75
CA ALA A 27 -6.40 -3.52 -1.48
C ALA A 27 -7.31 -2.42 -0.92
N VAL A 28 -7.56 -2.47 0.39
CA VAL A 28 -8.31 -1.43 1.10
C VAL A 28 -7.32 -0.47 1.75
N ARG A 29 -7.66 0.83 1.77
CA ARG A 29 -6.88 1.87 2.46
C ARG A 29 -7.06 1.78 3.99
N ASN A 30 -6.59 0.69 4.58
CA ASN A 30 -6.59 0.41 6.01
C ASN A 30 -5.13 0.26 6.51
N PRO A 31 -4.65 1.08 7.47
CA PRO A 31 -3.29 1.00 7.99
C PRO A 31 -2.91 -0.36 8.63
N SER A 32 -3.91 -1.14 9.05
CA SER A 32 -3.72 -2.46 9.66
C SER A 32 -3.71 -3.61 8.64
N GLN A 33 -3.82 -3.31 7.34
CA GLN A 33 -3.81 -4.30 6.27
C GLN A 33 -2.67 -4.03 5.28
N ALA A 34 -2.22 -5.09 4.61
CA ALA A 34 -1.28 -4.98 3.50
C ALA A 34 -1.95 -4.25 2.32
N PRO A 35 -1.20 -3.41 1.58
CA PRO A 35 0.23 -3.12 1.71
C PRO A 35 0.59 -2.07 2.78
N LEU A 36 -0.38 -1.34 3.34
CA LEU A 36 -0.13 -0.16 4.20
C LEU A 36 0.58 -0.50 5.51
N ILE A 37 0.28 -1.65 6.12
CA ILE A 37 0.93 -2.09 7.36
C ILE A 37 2.46 -2.18 7.22
N PHE A 38 2.97 -2.55 6.04
CA PHE A 38 4.41 -2.59 5.80
C PHE A 38 5.07 -1.21 5.90
N THR A 39 4.29 -0.13 5.73
CA THR A 39 4.78 1.25 5.84
C THR A 39 4.86 1.77 7.28
N THR A 40 4.33 1.04 8.27
CA THR A 40 4.25 1.51 9.67
C THR A 40 5.25 0.83 10.60
N ILE A 41 5.80 -0.33 10.24
CA ILE A 41 6.63 -1.18 11.12
C ILE A 41 8.01 -0.57 11.42
N CYS A 42 8.83 -0.30 10.40
CA CYS A 42 10.14 0.34 10.57
C CYS A 42 10.58 1.10 9.31
N ARG A 43 11.65 1.91 9.42
CA ARG A 43 12.15 2.72 8.29
C ARG A 43 12.54 1.88 7.06
N ALA A 44 13.17 0.73 7.28
CA ALA A 44 13.59 -0.17 6.19
C ALA A 44 12.37 -0.76 5.46
N TRP A 45 11.40 -1.31 6.20
CA TRP A 45 10.18 -1.86 5.63
C TRP A 45 9.36 -0.80 4.88
N ARG A 46 9.25 0.41 5.46
CA ARG A 46 8.61 1.54 4.80
C ARG A 46 9.26 1.87 3.46
N ARG A 47 10.59 1.95 3.40
CA ARG A 47 11.31 2.23 2.16
C ARG A 47 11.08 1.13 1.13
N THR A 48 11.20 -0.14 1.51
CA THR A 48 10.96 -1.27 0.62
C THR A 48 9.52 -1.27 0.08
N ALA A 49 8.52 -1.13 0.96
CA ALA A 49 7.12 -1.15 0.57
C ALA A 49 6.76 0.01 -0.38
N ILE A 50 7.22 1.24 -0.10
CA ILE A 50 6.99 2.41 -0.97
C ILE A 50 7.64 2.21 -2.34
N ASN A 51 8.84 1.61 -2.39
CA ASN A 51 9.60 1.40 -3.63
C ASN A 51 9.26 0.08 -4.35
N THR A 52 8.18 -0.60 -3.97
CA THR A 52 7.72 -1.83 -4.64
C THR A 52 6.38 -1.58 -5.32
N PRO A 53 6.36 -1.14 -6.60
CA PRO A 53 5.14 -0.77 -7.31
C PRO A 53 4.06 -1.86 -7.33
N GLY A 54 4.46 -3.13 -7.40
CA GLY A 54 3.55 -4.28 -7.41
C GLY A 54 2.68 -4.42 -6.15
N LEU A 55 3.04 -3.78 -5.03
CA LEU A 55 2.20 -3.75 -3.83
C LEU A 55 1.02 -2.78 -3.95
N TRP A 56 1.07 -1.86 -4.91
CA TRP A 56 0.12 -0.76 -5.05
C TRP A 56 -0.72 -0.88 -6.34
N ASN A 57 -0.79 -2.07 -6.95
CA ASN A 57 -1.44 -2.29 -8.25
C ASN A 57 -2.97 -2.52 -8.18
N SER A 58 -3.56 -2.53 -6.98
CA SER A 58 -5.01 -2.57 -6.79
C SER A 58 -5.45 -1.62 -5.69
N LEU A 59 -6.65 -1.05 -5.80
CA LEU A 59 -7.22 -0.20 -4.77
C LEU A 59 -8.76 -0.21 -4.82
N HIS A 60 -9.40 -0.48 -3.69
CA HIS A 60 -10.84 -0.28 -3.52
C HIS A 60 -11.14 1.13 -3.02
N VAL A 61 -12.03 1.85 -3.70
CA VAL A 61 -12.39 3.24 -3.39
C VAL A 61 -13.85 3.33 -2.95
N TYR A 62 -14.08 3.19 -1.65
CA TYR A 62 -15.40 3.47 -1.07
C TYR A 62 -15.65 4.98 -0.93
N LEU A 63 -16.73 5.48 -1.53
CA LEU A 63 -17.22 6.85 -1.41
C LEU A 63 -18.49 6.91 -0.54
N PRO A 64 -18.42 7.44 0.69
CA PRO A 64 -19.62 7.65 1.51
C PRO A 64 -20.55 8.69 0.87
N PRO A 65 -21.88 8.61 1.11
CA PRO A 65 -22.87 9.53 0.53
C PRO A 65 -22.67 10.99 0.97
N HIS A 66 -22.06 11.21 2.13
CA HIS A 66 -21.74 12.54 2.63
C HIS A 66 -20.25 12.63 3.02
N LEU A 67 -19.54 13.56 2.38
CA LEU A 67 -18.14 13.84 2.63
C LEU A 67 -17.96 15.32 2.96
N SER A 68 -17.39 15.62 4.12
CA SER A 68 -16.88 16.98 4.37
C SER A 68 -15.71 17.28 3.44
N GLY A 69 -15.50 18.56 3.11
CA GLY A 69 -14.38 18.99 2.26
C GLY A 69 -13.02 18.46 2.76
N ALA A 70 -12.77 18.55 4.07
CA ALA A 70 -11.55 18.01 4.69
C ALA A 70 -11.41 16.49 4.54
N THR A 71 -12.50 15.73 4.58
CA THR A 71 -12.46 14.27 4.37
C THR A 71 -12.24 13.93 2.90
N CYS A 72 -12.83 14.71 1.98
CA CYS A 72 -12.58 14.60 0.56
C CYS A 72 -11.09 14.83 0.24
N SER A 73 -10.51 15.93 0.71
CA SER A 73 -9.09 16.25 0.49
C SER A 73 -8.15 15.17 1.04
N ARG A 74 -8.41 14.62 2.24
CA ARG A 74 -7.62 13.51 2.81
C ARG A 74 -7.70 12.24 1.94
N ARG A 75 -8.89 11.94 1.41
CA ARG A 75 -9.10 10.78 0.51
C ARG A 75 -8.37 10.97 -0.81
N ILE A 76 -8.47 12.14 -1.42
CA ILE A 76 -7.74 12.51 -2.64
C ILE A 76 -6.23 12.35 -2.42
N ASN A 77 -5.68 12.92 -1.34
CA ASN A 77 -4.24 12.80 -1.06
C ASN A 77 -3.79 11.34 -0.88
N GLY A 78 -4.60 10.52 -0.20
CA GLY A 78 -4.35 9.08 -0.06
C GLY A 78 -4.35 8.36 -1.40
N PHE A 79 -5.32 8.66 -2.27
CA PHE A 79 -5.41 8.10 -3.62
C PHE A 79 -4.24 8.54 -4.50
N THR A 80 -3.91 9.84 -4.52
CA THR A 80 -2.74 10.37 -5.24
C THR A 80 -1.44 9.74 -4.76
N THR A 81 -1.29 9.51 -3.45
CA THR A 81 -0.12 8.82 -2.89
C THR A 81 -0.06 7.37 -3.36
N TRP A 82 -1.20 6.69 -3.44
CA TRP A 82 -1.28 5.32 -3.96
C TRP A 82 -0.84 5.24 -5.43
N LEU A 83 -1.40 6.11 -6.28
CA LEU A 83 -1.03 6.23 -7.70
C LEU A 83 0.47 6.49 -7.91
N LYS A 84 1.06 7.38 -7.10
CA LYS A 84 2.51 7.63 -7.20
C LYS A 84 3.34 6.38 -6.89
N ARG A 85 2.85 5.52 -6.00
CA ARG A 85 3.56 4.30 -5.59
C ARG A 85 3.36 3.15 -6.57
N SER A 86 2.24 3.08 -7.28
CA SER A 86 2.03 2.07 -8.34
C SER A 86 2.96 2.27 -9.54
N GLY A 87 3.63 3.43 -9.63
CA GLY A 87 4.60 3.70 -10.69
C GLY A 87 3.96 3.59 -12.08
N SER A 88 4.62 2.87 -12.98
CA SER A 88 4.13 2.62 -14.34
C SER A 88 3.31 1.32 -14.48
N LEU A 89 3.03 0.61 -13.39
CA LEU A 89 2.23 -0.62 -13.45
C LEU A 89 0.74 -0.29 -13.58
N PRO A 90 -0.04 -1.14 -14.27
CA PRO A 90 -1.49 -0.98 -14.34
C PRO A 90 -2.09 -1.03 -12.94
N LEU A 91 -3.03 -0.11 -12.66
CA LEU A 91 -3.78 -0.05 -11.42
C LEU A 91 -5.22 -0.53 -11.65
N SER A 92 -5.64 -1.56 -10.93
CA SER A 92 -7.03 -2.02 -10.91
C SER A 92 -7.81 -1.32 -9.80
N ILE A 93 -8.96 -0.73 -10.13
CA ILE A 93 -9.81 0.02 -9.19
C ILE A 93 -11.19 -0.64 -9.12
N SER A 94 -11.76 -0.71 -7.91
CA SER A 94 -13.17 -1.05 -7.66
C SER A 94 -13.87 -0.01 -6.79
#